data_AF-A0A9D9QMN3-F1
#
_entry.id   AF-A0A9D9QMN3-F1
#
_cell.length_a   1.000
_cell.length_b   1.000
_cell.length_c   1.000
_cell.angle_alpha   90.00
_cell.angle_beta   90.00
_cell.angle_gamma   90.00
#
_symmetry.space_group_name_H-M   'P 1'
#
loop_
_entity.id
_entity.type
_entity.pdbx_description
1 polymer ?
#
loop_
_entity_poly.entity_id
_entity_poly.type
_entity_poly.pdbx_seq_one_letter_code
_entity_poly.pdbx_strand_id
1 'polypeptide(L)'
;MHFIQLNKIYMELARRYKCHRFEVFSNMNRTGTSPVETMIEFWLPHDTTVDQKKLGAILEKYISNVKFFHFVVEGDSIFLIINYHKKKNMLGIDFEYSLN
;
A
#
# COMPACT_ATOMS: atom_id res chain seq x y z
N MET A 1 1.76 -9.63 15.04
CA MET A 1 1.24 -9.78 13.66
C MET A 1 1.42 -8.44 12.97
N HIS A 2 2.45 -8.29 12.13
CA HIS A 2 2.74 -6.98 11.52
C HIS A 2 1.93 -6.83 10.23
N PHE A 3 1.05 -5.83 10.23
CA PHE A 3 0.31 -5.34 9.08
C PHE A 3 1.04 -4.16 8.44
N ILE A 4 0.56 -3.68 7.29
CA ILE A 4 1.04 -2.46 6.65
C ILE A 4 0.84 -1.27 7.59
N GLN A 5 1.92 -0.58 7.93
CA GLN A 5 1.89 0.62 8.77
C GLN A 5 1.89 1.88 7.91
N LEU A 6 0.77 2.14 7.22
CA LEU A 6 0.66 3.24 6.26
C LEU A 6 0.95 4.61 6.88
N ASN A 7 0.56 4.83 8.13
CA ASN A 7 0.90 6.04 8.87
C ASN A 7 2.41 6.24 9.03
N LYS A 8 3.18 5.19 9.30
CA LYS A 8 4.65 5.27 9.42
C LYS A 8 5.31 5.53 8.08
N ILE A 9 4.81 4.89 7.01
CA ILE A 9 5.24 5.14 5.64
C ILE A 9 5.01 6.61 5.27
N TYR A 10 3.80 7.11 5.48
CA TYR A 10 3.45 8.52 5.25
C TYR A 10 4.37 9.46 6.03
N MET A 11 4.60 9.21 7.32
CA MET A 11 5.46 10.07 8.15
C MET A 11 6.91 10.10 7.66
N GLU A 12 7.46 8.98 7.19
CA GLU A 12 8.81 8.96 6.62
C GLU A 12 8.87 9.72 5.29
N LEU A 13 7.86 9.56 4.42
CA LEU A 13 7.77 10.27 3.14
C LEU A 13 7.60 11.78 3.35
N ALA A 14 6.70 12.19 4.24
CA ALA A 14 6.47 13.60 4.58
C ALA A 14 7.73 14.25 5.15
N ARG A 15 8.46 13.55 6.03
CA ARG A 15 9.67 14.09 6.66
C ARG A 15 10.83 14.23 5.66
N ARG A 16 11.03 13.23 4.79
CA ARG A 16 12.19 13.13 3.90
C ARG A 16 12.01 13.88 2.59
N TYR A 17 10.81 13.78 2.02
CA TYR A 17 10.52 14.24 0.66
C TYR A 17 9.48 15.36 0.64
N LYS A 18 9.02 15.85 1.81
CA LYS A 18 7.96 16.87 1.91
C LYS A 18 6.67 16.47 1.17
N CYS A 19 6.43 15.17 1.08
CA CYS A 19 5.23 14.60 0.50
C CYS A 19 4.06 14.80 1.46
N HIS A 20 3.17 15.74 1.14
CA HIS A 20 2.01 16.06 1.99
C HIS A 20 0.68 15.58 1.43
N ARG A 21 0.66 15.16 0.15
CA ARG A 21 -0.55 14.70 -0.53
C ARG A 21 -0.34 13.27 -1.01
N PHE A 22 -1.35 12.43 -0.85
CA PHE A 22 -1.40 11.10 -1.42
C PHE A 22 -2.84 10.69 -1.75
N GLU A 23 -3.00 9.81 -2.73
CA GLU A 23 -4.28 9.16 -3.04
C GLU A 23 -4.12 7.64 -3.03
N VAL A 24 -5.22 6.95 -2.73
CA VAL A 24 -5.25 5.50 -2.58
C VAL A 24 -6.29 4.92 -3.52
N PHE A 25 -5.85 3.98 -4.36
CA PHE A 25 -6.67 3.25 -5.30
C PHE A 25 -6.62 1.78 -4.93
N SER A 26 -7.75 1.11 -4.83
CA SER A 26 -7.79 -0.32 -4.47
C SER A 26 -8.67 -1.10 -5.43
N ASN A 27 -8.09 -2.14 -6.01
CA ASN A 27 -8.81 -3.16 -6.75
C ASN A 27 -9.35 -4.19 -5.75
N MET A 28 -10.66 -4.25 -5.63
CA MET A 28 -11.33 -5.15 -4.70
C MET A 28 -11.45 -6.57 -5.28
N ASN A 29 -11.58 -7.56 -4.40
CA ASN A 29 -11.95 -8.91 -4.81
C ASN A 29 -13.35 -8.93 -5.44
N ARG A 30 -13.73 -10.05 -6.07
CA ARG A 30 -15.02 -10.21 -6.74
C ARG A 30 -16.23 -9.88 -5.85
N THR A 31 -16.13 -10.12 -4.55
CA THR A 31 -17.19 -9.86 -3.57
C THR A 31 -17.17 -8.44 -3.00
N GLY A 32 -16.18 -7.61 -3.36
CA GLY A 32 -16.02 -6.25 -2.83
C GLY A 32 -15.60 -6.18 -1.35
N THR A 33 -15.26 -7.30 -0.71
CA THR A 33 -15.03 -7.38 0.74
C THR A 33 -13.59 -7.19 1.18
N SER A 34 -12.62 -7.29 0.26
CA SER A 34 -11.21 -7.05 0.56
C SER A 34 -10.41 -6.66 -0.68
N PRO A 35 -9.37 -5.81 -0.55
CA PRO A 35 -8.49 -5.47 -1.67
C PRO A 35 -7.65 -6.67 -2.10
N VAL A 36 -7.52 -6.85 -3.42
CA VAL A 36 -6.54 -7.76 -4.05
C VAL A 36 -5.25 -7.00 -4.31
N GLU A 37 -5.37 -5.73 -4.68
CA GLU A 37 -4.26 -4.83 -4.94
C GLU A 37 -4.63 -3.42 -4.47
N THR A 38 -3.66 -2.71 -3.89
CA THR A 38 -3.76 -1.30 -3.56
C THR A 38 -2.58 -0.57 -4.19
N MET A 39 -2.86 0.49 -4.93
CA MET A 39 -1.90 1.47 -5.38
C MET A 39 -2.04 2.73 -4.53
N ILE A 40 -0.91 3.28 -4.08
CA ILE A 40 -0.85 4.55 -3.36
C ILE A 40 0.06 5.47 -4.14
N GLU A 41 -0.47 6.60 -4.61
CA GLU A 41 0.30 7.65 -5.26
C GLU A 41 0.65 8.71 -4.22
N PHE A 42 1.93 9.01 -4.09
CA PHE A 42 2.46 10.06 -3.22
C PHE A 42 3.02 11.18 -4.09
N TRP A 43 2.45 12.40 -3.97
CA TRP A 43 2.95 13.56 -4.71
C TRP A 43 4.07 14.26 -3.96
N LEU A 44 5.18 14.40 -4.67
CA LEU A 44 6.37 15.09 -4.24
C LEU A 44 6.32 16.55 -4.72
N PRO A 45 7.03 17.46 -4.04
CA PRO A 45 7.41 18.72 -4.63
C PRO A 45 8.21 18.51 -5.93
N HIS A 46 8.12 19.48 -6.84
CA HIS A 46 8.86 19.46 -8.09
C HIS A 46 10.36 19.23 -7.87
N ASP A 47 10.99 18.46 -8.76
CA ASP A 47 12.44 18.15 -8.76
C ASP A 47 12.94 17.41 -7.51
N THR A 48 12.05 16.77 -6.75
CA THR A 48 12.46 15.99 -5.57
C THR A 48 13.29 14.77 -5.98
N THR A 49 14.54 14.73 -5.53
CA THR A 49 15.40 13.55 -5.73
C THR A 49 15.06 12.45 -4.72
N VAL A 50 14.64 11.28 -5.22
CA VAL A 50 14.31 10.11 -4.40
C VAL A 50 15.46 9.11 -4.39
N ASP A 51 16.02 8.84 -3.21
CA ASP A 51 16.92 7.71 -3.01
C ASP A 51 16.09 6.41 -2.93
N GLN A 52 16.01 5.72 -4.06
CA GLN A 52 15.19 4.51 -4.20
C GLN A 52 15.66 3.38 -3.28
N LYS A 53 16.97 3.22 -3.06
CA LYS A 53 17.50 2.17 -2.17
C LYS A 53 17.06 2.40 -0.73
N LYS A 54 17.13 3.65 -0.28
CA LYS A 54 16.71 4.04 1.06
C LYS A 54 15.19 3.98 1.23
N LEU A 55 14.43 4.39 0.20
CA LEU A 55 12.98 4.25 0.18
C LEU A 55 12.56 2.78 0.29
N GLY A 56 13.19 1.89 -0.48
CA GLY A 56 12.97 0.45 -0.40
C GLY A 56 13.15 -0.09 1.02
N ALA A 57 14.27 0.22 1.67
CA ALA A 57 14.53 -0.21 3.04
C ALA A 57 13.51 0.34 4.07
N ILE A 58 12.98 1.54 3.85
CA ILE A 58 11.90 2.11 4.69
C ILE A 58 10.60 1.33 4.47
N LEU A 59 10.23 1.07 3.22
CA LEU A 59 9.01 0.35 2.89
C LEU A 59 9.06 -1.09 3.42
N GLU A 60 10.17 -1.80 3.27
CA GLU A 60 10.38 -3.15 3.81
C GLU A 60 10.21 -3.21 5.34
N LYS A 61 10.57 -2.15 6.05
CA LYS A 61 10.40 -2.05 7.51
C LYS A 61 8.93 -1.96 7.93
N TYR A 62 8.06 -1.39 7.08
CA TYR A 62 6.68 -1.03 7.44
C TYR A 62 5.62 -1.78 6.64
N ILE A 63 6.01 -2.54 5.62
CA ILE A 63 5.15 -3.39 4.80
C ILE A 63 5.51 -4.84 5.07
N SER A 64 4.56 -5.58 5.63
CA SER A 64 4.69 -7.01 5.89
C SER A 64 3.35 -7.70 5.69
N ASN A 65 3.37 -9.04 5.57
CA ASN A 65 2.17 -9.86 5.40
C ASN A 65 1.37 -9.52 4.12
N VAL A 66 2.07 -9.26 3.02
CA VAL A 66 1.55 -9.04 1.67
C VAL A 66 2.20 -10.06 0.74
N LYS A 67 1.58 -10.37 -0.41
CA LYS A 67 2.13 -11.31 -1.39
C LYS A 67 3.46 -10.79 -1.94
N PHE A 68 3.45 -9.53 -2.34
CA PHE A 68 4.62 -8.72 -2.67
C PHE A 68 4.22 -7.26 -2.71
N PHE A 69 5.19 -6.37 -2.67
CA PHE A 69 5.01 -4.97 -3.01
C PHE A 69 6.17 -4.51 -3.89
N HIS A 70 5.96 -3.45 -4.65
CA HIS A 70 7.01 -2.73 -5.34
C HIS A 70 6.64 -1.25 -5.40
N PHE A 71 7.61 -0.42 -5.75
CA PHE A 71 7.35 1.00 -5.97
C PHE A 71 8.04 1.47 -7.24
N VAL A 72 7.49 2.53 -7.83
CA VAL A 72 8.02 3.23 -9.00
C VAL A 72 8.12 4.71 -8.64
N VAL A 73 9.19 5.36 -9.07
CA VAL A 73 9.34 6.81 -9.01
C VAL A 73 9.24 7.32 -10.44
N GLU A 74 8.24 8.15 -10.72
CA GLU A 74 7.99 8.69 -12.06
C GLU A 74 7.56 10.16 -11.93
N GLY A 75 8.34 11.05 -12.54
CA GLY A 75 8.19 12.49 -12.36
C GLY A 75 8.21 12.89 -10.88
N ASP A 76 7.19 13.65 -10.47
CA ASP A 76 7.00 14.10 -9.10
C ASP A 76 6.11 13.15 -8.27
N SER A 77 6.02 11.87 -8.65
CA SER A 77 5.19 10.88 -7.97
C SER A 77 5.98 9.63 -7.55
N ILE A 78 5.65 9.11 -6.36
CA ILE A 78 6.01 7.75 -5.94
C ILE A 78 4.74 6.90 -5.97
N PHE A 79 4.74 5.87 -6.79
CA PHE A 79 3.67 4.87 -6.83
C PHE A 79 4.08 3.66 -6.00
N LEU A 80 3.35 3.38 -4.93
CA LEU A 80 3.51 2.18 -4.11
C LEU A 80 2.39 1.18 -4.46
N ILE A 81 2.76 0.04 -5.03
CA ILE A 81 1.84 -1.02 -5.43
C ILE A 81 1.98 -2.19 -4.46
N ILE A 82 0.88 -2.53 -3.80
CA ILE A 82 0.81 -3.57 -2.78
C ILE A 82 -0.15 -4.65 -3.25
N ASN A 83 0.36 -5.86 -3.44
CA ASN A 83 -0.42 -7.02 -3.82
C ASN A 83 -0.66 -7.89 -2.57
N TYR A 84 -1.93 -8.09 -2.21
CA TYR A 84 -2.28 -8.85 -1.03
C TYR A 84 -2.29 -10.35 -1.32
N HIS A 85 -2.04 -11.17 -0.29
CA HIS A 85 -2.38 -12.58 -0.40
C HIS A 85 -3.89 -12.69 -0.68
N LYS A 86 -4.27 -13.49 -1.67
CA LYS A 86 -5.67 -13.93 -1.75
C LYS A 86 -5.99 -14.57 -0.40
N LYS A 87 -7.04 -14.11 0.29
CA LYS A 87 -7.57 -14.86 1.42
C LYS A 87 -7.81 -16.30 0.91
N LYS A 88 -7.02 -17.25 1.39
CA LYS A 88 -7.50 -18.63 1.44
C LYS A 88 -8.69 -18.55 2.38
N ASN A 89 -9.87 -18.94 1.92
CA ASN A 89 -10.98 -19.25 2.82
C ASN A 89 -10.44 -20.28 3.82
N MET A 90 -10.04 -19.83 5.02
CA MET A 90 -9.57 -20.72 6.08
C MET A 90 -10.74 -21.37 6.85
N LEU A 91 -11.97 -21.08 6.45
CA LEU A 91 -13.20 -21.66 6.98
C LEU A 91 -14.17 -21.74 5.82
N GLY A 92 -14.59 -22.94 5.38
CA GLY A 92 -15.67 -23.12 4.40
C GLY A 92 -17.01 -22.60 4.95
N ILE A 93 -17.11 -21.30 5.13
CA ILE A 93 -18.31 -20.60 5.59
C ILE A 93 -18.54 -19.52 4.54
N ASP A 94 -19.38 -19.88 3.57
CA ASP A 94 -20.13 -18.89 2.81
C ASP A 94 -20.85 -18.01 3.82
N PHE A 95 -20.54 -16.71 3.83
CA PHE A 95 -21.36 -15.75 4.55
C PHE A 95 -22.68 -15.64 3.79
N GLU A 96 -23.62 -16.55 4.08
CA GLU A 96 -25.04 -16.24 3.93
C GLU A 96 -25.33 -15.03 4.81
N TYR A 97 -25.79 -13.96 4.18
CA TYR A 97 -26.40 -12.84 4.89
C TYR A 97 -27.64 -13.36 5.62
N SER A 98 -27.55 -13.60 6.92
CA SER A 98 -28.74 -13.66 7.77
C SER A 98 -29.17 -12.23 8.09
N LEU A 99 -30.09 -11.72 7.28
CA LEU A 99 -30.96 -10.61 7.68
C LEU A 99 -32.03 -11.21 8.59
N ASN A 100 -31.95 -10.92 9.88
CA ASN A 100 -33.13 -10.87 10.75
C ASN A 100 -33.69 -9.45 10.72
#